data_AF-A0AAP2JEL9-F1
#
_entry.id   AF-A0AAP2JEL9-F1
#
_cell.length_a   1.000
_cell.length_b   1.000
_cell.length_c   1.000
_cell.angle_alpha   90.00
_cell.angle_beta   90.00
_cell.angle_gamma   90.00
#
_symmetry.space_group_name_H-M   'P 1'
#
loop_
_entity.id
_entity.type
_entity.pdbx_description
1 polymer ?
#
loop_
_entity_poly.entity_id
_entity_poly.type
_entity_poly.pdbx_seq_one_letter_code
_entity_poly.pdbx_strand_id
1 'polypeptide(L)'
;MSITVDFPAPVRDWILQNLTRGVDAQALVKELVGHQSAPEVAAAMVEAVTAALMYGTPLPADKLEVGGARAGYEPAALRVPAGPLIRLGQHETRVLLRLQRPAAVLLDGFLSAGECRQLIELARPRLNRSTVVDPVTGRNIVAGHRSSDGMFFRLGETPLISRIEQRIAALTGFPVENGEGLQMLHYEAGAESTPHVDYLVPGNPANAESIARSGQRVGTLLMYLNDVESGGETLFPQVGCSVVPRRGQAFYFEYGNGSGRSDPASLHASSPIGSGDKWVATKWIRTRRFVPRIDAAEPGMK
;
A
#
# COMPACT_ATOMS: atom_id res chain seq x y z
N MET A 1 -3.85 12.25 28.55
CA MET A 1 -2.72 11.97 29.46
C MET A 1 -2.16 10.63 29.04
N SER A 2 -0.85 10.53 28.81
CA SER A 2 -0.21 9.22 28.66
C SER A 2 -0.15 8.53 30.02
N ILE A 3 -0.40 7.23 30.02
CA ILE A 3 -0.06 6.32 31.10
C ILE A 3 1.00 5.36 30.55
N THR A 4 1.99 5.02 31.36
CA THR A 4 2.92 3.94 31.06
C THR A 4 2.37 2.67 31.66
N VAL A 5 2.21 1.63 30.86
CA VAL A 5 1.75 0.31 31.29
C VAL A 5 2.85 -0.71 31.09
N ASP A 6 2.86 -1.74 31.93
CA ASP A 6 3.75 -2.88 31.74
C ASP A 6 3.31 -3.65 30.50
N PHE A 7 4.29 -4.02 29.66
CA PHE A 7 4.09 -4.85 28.49
C PHE A 7 5.04 -6.06 28.54
N PRO A 8 4.66 -7.11 29.30
CA PRO A 8 5.52 -8.26 29.52
C PRO A 8 5.88 -8.99 28.23
N ALA A 9 7.14 -9.44 28.11
CA ALA A 9 7.62 -10.21 26.97
C ALA A 9 6.71 -11.43 26.62
N PRO A 10 6.18 -12.21 27.57
CA PRO A 10 5.26 -13.32 27.23
C PRO A 10 4.00 -12.87 26.49
N VAL A 11 3.40 -11.73 26.87
CA VAL A 11 2.21 -11.18 26.21
C VAL A 11 2.58 -10.67 24.82
N ARG A 12 3.68 -9.92 24.72
CA ARG A 12 4.21 -9.41 23.45
C ARG A 12 4.53 -10.52 22.46
N ASP A 13 5.21 -11.56 22.92
CA ASP A 13 5.63 -12.69 22.10
C ASP A 13 4.42 -13.57 21.72
N TRP A 14 3.41 -13.67 22.58
CA TRP A 14 2.13 -14.32 22.26
C TRP A 14 1.35 -13.55 21.17
N ILE A 15 1.27 -12.22 21.26
CA ILE A 15 0.65 -11.37 20.23
C ILE A 15 1.40 -11.58 18.91
N LEU A 16 2.74 -11.52 18.93
CA LEU A 16 3.60 -11.73 17.77
C LEU A 16 3.36 -13.08 17.09
N GLN A 17 3.32 -14.16 17.88
CA GLN A 17 3.07 -15.52 17.37
C GLN A 17 1.70 -15.67 16.73
N ASN A 18 0.66 -15.04 17.29
CA ASN A 18 -0.68 -15.15 16.71
C ASN A 18 -0.84 -14.30 15.45
N LEU A 19 -0.30 -13.07 15.45
CA LEU A 19 -0.28 -12.23 14.25
C LEU A 19 0.49 -12.89 13.10
N THR A 20 1.63 -13.52 13.38
CA THR A 20 2.42 -14.26 12.36
C THR A 20 1.71 -15.53 11.86
N ARG A 21 0.74 -16.05 12.61
CA ARG A 21 -0.14 -17.16 12.19
C ARG A 21 -1.40 -16.70 11.45
N GLY A 22 -1.55 -15.39 11.21
CA GLY A 22 -2.67 -14.80 10.49
C GLY A 22 -3.93 -14.58 11.33
N VAL A 23 -3.82 -14.61 12.66
CA VAL A 23 -4.95 -14.29 13.53
C VAL A 23 -5.27 -12.80 13.43
N ASP A 24 -6.56 -12.48 13.27
CA ASP A 24 -7.04 -11.10 13.17
C ASP A 24 -6.70 -10.28 14.43
N ALA A 25 -6.22 -9.05 14.24
CA ALA A 25 -5.80 -8.18 15.34
C ALA A 25 -6.95 -7.82 16.29
N GLN A 26 -8.19 -7.67 15.78
CA GLN A 26 -9.36 -7.40 16.64
C GLN A 26 -9.74 -8.63 17.47
N ALA A 27 -9.52 -9.84 16.95
CA ALA A 27 -9.67 -11.06 17.73
C ALA A 27 -8.69 -11.09 18.92
N LEU A 28 -7.42 -10.72 18.70
CA LEU A 28 -6.42 -10.65 19.77
C LEU A 28 -6.75 -9.58 20.82
N VAL A 29 -7.26 -8.42 20.39
CA VAL A 29 -7.73 -7.38 21.33
C VAL A 29 -8.86 -7.92 22.20
N LYS A 30 -9.86 -8.60 21.61
CA LYS A 30 -10.96 -9.21 22.36
C LYS A 30 -10.48 -10.26 23.36
N GLU A 31 -9.49 -11.06 22.98
CA GLU A 31 -8.92 -12.10 23.84
C GLU A 31 -8.18 -11.48 25.04
N LEU A 32 -7.35 -10.45 24.82
CA LEU A 32 -6.67 -9.72 25.90
C LEU A 32 -7.65 -9.02 26.86
N VAL A 33 -8.75 -8.47 26.33
CA VAL A 33 -9.83 -7.90 27.15
C VAL A 33 -10.51 -9.00 27.99
N GLY A 34 -10.72 -10.19 27.41
CA GLY A 34 -11.21 -11.37 28.14
C GLY A 34 -10.31 -11.79 29.30
N HIS A 35 -9.01 -11.51 29.19
CA HIS A 35 -8.01 -11.68 30.25
C HIS A 35 -7.82 -10.45 31.14
N GLN A 36 -8.86 -9.62 31.29
CA GLN A 36 -8.91 -8.44 32.18
C GLN A 36 -7.97 -7.29 31.82
N SER A 37 -7.46 -7.24 30.59
CA SER A 37 -6.77 -6.03 30.12
C SER A 37 -7.79 -4.93 29.84
N ALA A 38 -7.49 -3.68 30.23
CA ALA A 38 -8.31 -2.55 29.84
C ALA A 38 -8.38 -2.46 28.30
N PRO A 39 -9.54 -2.21 27.67
CA PRO A 39 -9.68 -2.25 26.21
C PRO A 39 -8.67 -1.37 25.46
N GLU A 40 -8.39 -0.18 25.99
CA GLU A 40 -7.43 0.76 25.41
C GLU A 40 -5.99 0.25 25.49
N VAL A 41 -5.65 -0.45 26.58
CA VAL A 41 -4.35 -1.08 26.79
C VAL A 41 -4.16 -2.29 25.89
N ALA A 42 -5.18 -3.15 25.78
CA ALA A 42 -5.17 -4.30 24.90
C ALA A 42 -5.00 -3.88 23.42
N ALA A 43 -5.76 -2.88 22.98
CA ALA A 43 -5.62 -2.30 21.64
C ALA A 43 -4.21 -1.76 21.40
N ALA A 44 -3.66 -0.99 22.35
CA ALA A 44 -2.32 -0.43 22.22
C ALA A 44 -1.22 -1.51 22.16
N MET A 45 -1.32 -2.58 22.95
CA MET A 45 -0.37 -3.70 22.93
C MET A 45 -0.37 -4.43 21.59
N VAL A 46 -1.56 -4.79 21.10
CA VAL A 46 -1.70 -5.46 19.81
C VAL A 46 -1.21 -4.56 18.70
N GLU A 47 -1.58 -3.29 18.71
CA GLU A 47 -1.17 -2.33 17.69
C GLU A 47 0.35 -2.08 17.72
N ALA A 48 0.99 -2.05 18.89
CA ALA A 48 2.44 -1.85 18.99
C ALA A 48 3.24 -3.02 18.40
N VAL A 49 2.80 -4.27 18.63
CA VAL A 49 3.42 -5.46 18.02
C VAL A 49 3.07 -5.56 16.53
N THR A 50 1.83 -5.23 16.17
CA THR A 50 1.38 -5.16 14.78
C THR A 50 2.21 -4.15 13.99
N ALA A 51 2.43 -2.95 14.54
CA ALA A 51 3.28 -1.93 13.97
C ALA A 51 4.73 -2.41 13.86
N ALA A 52 5.28 -3.06 14.90
CA ALA A 52 6.64 -3.60 14.84
C ALA A 52 6.81 -4.65 13.74
N LEU A 53 5.83 -5.55 13.57
CA LEU A 53 5.79 -6.52 12.48
C LEU A 53 5.68 -5.85 11.12
N MET A 54 4.76 -4.90 10.97
CA MET A 54 4.50 -4.21 9.69
C MET A 54 5.65 -3.33 9.26
N TYR A 55 6.33 -2.69 10.21
CA TYR A 55 7.42 -1.74 9.93
C TYR A 55 8.81 -2.37 10.07
N GLY A 56 8.92 -3.64 10.47
CA GLY A 56 10.21 -4.28 10.72
C GLY A 56 11.05 -3.56 11.78
N THR A 57 10.39 -2.84 12.70
CA THR A 57 11.07 -2.18 13.82
C THR A 57 11.23 -3.16 14.98
N PRO A 58 12.17 -2.92 15.91
CA PRO A 58 12.25 -3.71 17.12
C PRO A 58 10.90 -3.79 17.82
N LEU A 59 10.59 -4.97 18.37
CA LEU A 59 9.39 -5.14 19.18
C LEU A 59 9.41 -4.16 20.37
N PRO A 60 8.23 -3.75 20.87
CA PRO A 60 8.14 -2.90 22.04
C PRO A 60 8.90 -3.49 23.23
N ALA A 61 9.51 -2.63 24.05
CA ALA A 61 10.17 -3.06 25.27
C ALA A 61 9.15 -3.56 26.31
N ASP A 62 9.61 -3.78 27.54
CA ASP A 62 8.81 -4.22 28.69
C ASP A 62 7.78 -3.19 29.17
N LYS A 63 7.78 -1.98 28.60
CA LYS A 63 6.82 -0.92 28.89
C LYS A 63 6.24 -0.33 27.62
N LEU A 64 4.99 0.08 27.70
CA LEU A 64 4.25 0.71 26.62
C LEU A 64 3.62 2.02 27.11
N GLU A 65 3.79 3.10 26.36
CA GLU A 65 3.00 4.31 26.60
C GLU A 65 1.64 4.19 25.90
N VAL A 66 0.58 4.30 26.69
CA VAL A 66 -0.82 4.26 26.26
C VAL A 66 -1.44 5.63 26.53
N GLY A 67 -2.13 6.21 25.56
CA GLY A 67 -2.79 7.52 25.74
C GLY A 67 -1.87 8.75 25.61
N GLY A 68 -0.60 8.56 25.25
CA GLY A 68 0.24 9.63 24.73
C GLY A 68 -0.22 10.00 23.34
N ALA A 69 -0.25 11.30 23.01
CA ALA A 69 -0.34 11.71 21.62
C ALA A 69 0.87 11.09 20.92
N ARG A 70 0.65 9.96 20.20
CA ARG A 70 1.57 9.50 19.16
C ARG A 70 2.00 10.74 18.43
N ALA A 71 3.31 10.99 18.29
CA ALA A 71 3.79 12.15 17.53
C ALA A 71 2.99 12.19 16.21
N GLY A 72 2.00 13.08 16.19
CA GLY A 72 0.82 12.88 15.36
C GLY A 72 1.26 12.94 13.92
N TYR A 73 0.84 11.98 13.11
CA TYR A 73 0.83 12.28 11.69
C TYR A 73 -0.23 13.35 11.49
N GLU A 74 0.21 14.59 11.28
CA GLU A 74 -0.66 15.68 10.84
C GLU A 74 -0.97 15.47 9.36
N PRO A 75 -2.24 15.19 8.99
CA PRO A 75 -2.61 14.98 7.61
C PRO A 75 -2.42 16.26 6.79
N ALA A 76 -1.69 16.14 5.69
CA ALA A 76 -1.70 17.17 4.66
C ALA A 76 -2.98 17.05 3.82
N ALA A 77 -3.46 18.19 3.30
CA ALA A 77 -4.54 18.17 2.33
C ALA A 77 -4.15 17.33 1.10
N LEU A 78 -5.08 16.50 0.63
CA LEU A 78 -4.88 15.65 -0.54
C LEU A 78 -4.54 16.51 -1.78
N ARG A 79 -3.42 16.22 -2.46
CA ARG A 79 -2.99 16.95 -3.66
C ARG A 79 -3.72 16.46 -4.90
N VAL A 80 -5.03 16.71 -4.93
CA VAL A 80 -5.93 16.38 -6.04
C VAL A 80 -6.85 17.57 -6.31
N PRO A 81 -7.12 17.93 -7.57
CA PRO A 81 -8.05 19.01 -7.90
C PRO A 81 -9.40 18.89 -7.17
N ALA A 82 -9.97 20.02 -6.76
CA ALA A 82 -11.24 20.07 -6.07
C ALA A 82 -12.44 19.80 -7.02
N GLY A 83 -13.60 19.54 -6.43
CA GLY A 83 -14.86 19.37 -7.14
C GLY A 83 -15.23 17.89 -7.44
N PRO A 84 -16.47 17.66 -7.89
CA PRO A 84 -17.00 16.32 -8.17
C PRO A 84 -16.61 15.78 -9.55
N LEU A 85 -16.14 16.65 -10.46
CA LEU A 85 -15.67 16.29 -11.79
C LEU A 85 -14.30 16.93 -11.99
N ILE A 86 -13.28 16.12 -12.27
CA ILE A 86 -11.90 16.56 -12.44
C ILE A 86 -11.50 16.39 -13.91
N ARG A 87 -10.95 17.45 -14.50
CA ARG A 87 -10.38 17.44 -15.85
C ARG A 87 -8.88 17.19 -15.77
N LEU A 88 -8.41 16.14 -16.44
CA LEU A 88 -7.03 15.67 -16.49
C LEU A 88 -6.55 15.71 -17.94
N GLY A 89 -6.31 16.91 -18.46
CA GLY A 89 -6.09 17.14 -19.88
C GLY A 89 -7.38 16.96 -20.68
N GLN A 90 -7.39 16.05 -21.66
CA GLN A 90 -8.58 15.70 -22.45
C GLN A 90 -9.50 14.68 -21.78
N HIS A 91 -9.12 14.18 -20.60
CA HIS A 91 -9.86 13.15 -19.87
C HIS A 91 -10.64 13.76 -18.71
N GLU A 92 -11.86 13.26 -18.45
CA GLU A 92 -12.64 13.65 -17.27
C GLU A 92 -12.85 12.44 -16.36
N THR A 93 -12.78 12.64 -15.04
CA THR A 93 -13.06 11.61 -14.04
C THR A 93 -13.94 12.16 -12.93
N ARG A 94 -14.85 11.34 -12.41
CA ARG A 94 -15.80 11.73 -11.36
C ARG A 94 -15.27 11.31 -10.00
N VAL A 95 -15.33 12.22 -9.04
CA VAL A 95 -15.02 11.92 -7.63
C VAL A 95 -16.23 11.26 -7.00
N LEU A 96 -16.04 10.05 -6.46
CA LEU A 96 -17.06 9.30 -5.73
C LEU A 96 -16.96 9.48 -4.21
N LEU A 97 -15.73 9.58 -3.70
CA LEU A 97 -15.45 9.66 -2.27
C LEU A 97 -14.16 10.45 -2.05
N ARG A 98 -14.09 11.16 -0.93
CA ARG A 98 -12.85 11.68 -0.35
C ARG A 98 -12.73 11.24 1.10
N LEU A 99 -11.55 10.77 1.49
CA LEU A 99 -11.20 10.48 2.87
C LEU A 99 -10.20 11.52 3.36
N GLN A 100 -10.35 11.92 4.61
CA GLN A 100 -9.37 12.79 5.27
C GLN A 100 -8.21 11.99 5.87
N ARG A 101 -8.44 10.72 6.21
CA ARG A 101 -7.44 9.83 6.80
C ARG A 101 -7.66 8.36 6.37
N PRO A 102 -6.69 7.72 5.69
CA PRO A 102 -5.61 8.41 4.99
C PRO A 102 -6.21 9.41 4.00
N ALA A 103 -5.47 10.47 3.67
CA ALA A 103 -5.92 11.42 2.66
C ALA A 103 -6.10 10.67 1.34
N ALA A 104 -7.33 10.53 0.84
CA ALA A 104 -7.61 9.68 -0.32
C ALA A 104 -8.81 10.14 -1.15
N VAL A 105 -8.87 9.68 -2.39
CA VAL A 105 -9.98 9.91 -3.32
C VAL A 105 -10.28 8.64 -4.11
N LEU A 106 -11.56 8.33 -4.25
CA LEU A 106 -12.05 7.31 -5.19
C LEU A 106 -12.58 8.01 -6.44
N LEU A 107 -12.10 7.57 -7.59
CA LEU A 107 -12.36 8.14 -8.90
C LEU A 107 -13.06 7.13 -9.80
N ASP A 108 -14.14 7.54 -10.45
CA ASP A 108 -14.85 6.77 -11.47
C ASP A 108 -14.46 7.23 -12.88
N GLY A 109 -14.36 6.26 -13.77
CA GLY A 109 -13.95 6.50 -15.15
C GLY A 109 -12.54 7.08 -15.28
N PHE A 110 -11.62 6.78 -14.35
CA PHE A 110 -10.22 7.20 -14.46
C PHE A 110 -9.51 6.52 -15.64
N LEU A 111 -9.86 5.26 -15.92
CA LEU A 111 -9.49 4.54 -17.14
C LEU A 111 -10.76 4.19 -17.93
N SER A 112 -10.67 4.21 -19.26
CA SER A 112 -11.71 3.62 -20.09
C SER A 112 -11.66 2.09 -20.08
N ALA A 113 -12.78 1.44 -20.40
CA ALA A 113 -12.80 -0.02 -20.55
C ALA A 113 -11.82 -0.53 -21.63
N GLY A 114 -11.56 0.28 -22.67
CA GLY A 114 -10.57 -0.03 -23.71
C GLY A 114 -9.14 0.01 -23.19
N GLU A 115 -8.79 1.04 -22.41
CA GLU A 115 -7.47 1.16 -21.76
C GLU A 115 -7.24 0.00 -20.79
N CYS A 116 -8.25 -0.39 -20.00
CA CYS A 116 -8.16 -1.51 -19.07
C CYS A 116 -7.82 -2.83 -19.80
N ARG A 117 -8.54 -3.13 -20.91
CA ARG A 117 -8.25 -4.34 -21.72
C ARG A 117 -6.85 -4.31 -22.31
N GLN A 118 -6.44 -3.19 -22.90
CA GLN A 118 -5.11 -3.08 -23.51
C GLN A 118 -3.99 -3.24 -22.47
N LEU A 119 -4.14 -2.70 -21.26
CA LEU A 119 -3.17 -2.92 -20.17
C LEU A 119 -3.05 -4.41 -19.81
N ILE A 120 -4.17 -5.11 -19.67
CA ILE A 120 -4.19 -6.55 -19.37
C ILE A 120 -3.53 -7.35 -20.50
N GLU A 121 -3.88 -7.06 -21.76
CA GLU A 121 -3.32 -7.75 -22.94
C GLU A 121 -1.80 -7.57 -23.05
N LEU A 122 -1.30 -6.36 -22.83
CA LEU A 122 0.14 -6.07 -22.85
C LEU A 122 0.90 -6.71 -21.68
N ALA A 123 0.25 -6.88 -20.53
CA ALA A 123 0.87 -7.38 -19.32
C ALA A 123 0.89 -8.91 -19.22
N ARG A 124 -0.20 -9.57 -19.66
CA ARG A 124 -0.41 -11.02 -19.53
C ARG A 124 0.79 -11.88 -19.96
N PRO A 125 1.44 -11.67 -21.12
CA PRO A 125 2.56 -12.52 -21.53
C PRO A 125 3.87 -12.28 -20.73
N ARG A 126 3.90 -11.29 -19.83
CA ARG A 126 5.09 -10.87 -19.08
C ARG A 126 4.98 -11.08 -17.58
N LEU A 127 3.83 -11.57 -17.11
CA LEU A 127 3.60 -11.84 -15.70
C LEU A 127 4.54 -12.93 -15.19
N ASN A 128 5.11 -12.70 -14.01
CA ASN A 128 5.87 -13.67 -13.26
C ASN A 128 5.38 -13.67 -11.82
N ARG A 129 5.63 -14.75 -11.07
CA ARG A 129 5.25 -14.80 -9.65
C ARG A 129 5.83 -13.60 -8.90
N SER A 130 4.97 -12.87 -8.18
CA SER A 130 5.39 -11.66 -7.46
C SER A 130 6.39 -12.02 -6.37
N THR A 131 7.42 -11.21 -6.25
CA THR A 131 8.39 -11.28 -5.16
C THR A 131 8.20 -10.08 -4.21
N VAL A 132 8.63 -10.24 -2.97
CA VAL A 132 8.74 -9.16 -1.99
C VAL A 132 10.21 -9.00 -1.60
N VAL A 133 10.60 -7.81 -1.16
CA VAL A 133 11.93 -7.60 -0.60
C VAL A 133 11.95 -8.17 0.82
N ASP A 134 12.76 -9.20 1.01
CA ASP A 134 13.00 -9.79 2.32
C ASP A 134 13.63 -8.74 3.26
N PRO A 135 13.03 -8.48 4.44
CA PRO A 135 13.47 -7.41 5.32
C PRO A 135 14.82 -7.69 5.99
N VAL A 136 15.29 -8.94 5.99
CA VAL A 136 16.55 -9.36 6.64
C VAL A 136 17.71 -9.35 5.65
N THR A 137 17.48 -9.81 4.43
CA THR A 137 18.49 -10.07 3.40
C THR A 137 18.45 -9.05 2.27
N GLY A 138 17.38 -8.26 2.15
CA GLY A 138 17.19 -7.29 1.07
C GLY A 138 16.99 -7.91 -0.32
N ARG A 139 16.82 -9.24 -0.40
CA ARG A 139 16.62 -9.97 -1.65
C ARG A 139 15.14 -10.09 -2.00
N ASN A 140 14.84 -10.18 -3.29
CA ASN A 140 13.50 -10.52 -3.75
C ASN A 140 13.23 -12.01 -3.47
N ILE A 141 12.25 -12.29 -2.61
CA ILE A 141 11.79 -13.65 -2.30
C ILE A 141 10.34 -13.83 -2.76
N VAL A 142 9.98 -15.04 -3.22
CA VAL A 142 8.58 -15.41 -3.40
C VAL A 142 8.00 -15.64 -2.01
N ALA A 143 7.24 -14.67 -1.54
CA ALA A 143 6.61 -14.71 -0.24
C ALA A 143 5.31 -15.50 -0.29
N GLY A 144 5.12 -16.42 0.67
CA GLY A 144 3.82 -17.09 0.85
C GLY A 144 2.66 -16.12 1.18
N HIS A 145 2.98 -14.89 1.60
CA HIS A 145 2.03 -13.84 1.98
C HIS A 145 1.58 -12.91 0.83
N ARG A 146 2.08 -13.12 -0.41
CA ARG A 146 1.61 -12.42 -1.61
C ARG A 146 1.49 -13.40 -2.76
N SER A 147 0.27 -13.88 -3.00
CA SER A 147 -0.03 -14.92 -3.99
C SER A 147 -0.46 -14.35 -5.36
N SER A 148 0.14 -13.23 -5.78
CA SER A 148 -0.14 -12.60 -7.08
C SER A 148 0.96 -12.87 -8.11
N ASP A 149 0.62 -12.80 -9.39
CA ASP A 149 1.59 -12.62 -10.48
C ASP A 149 1.71 -11.14 -10.82
N GLY A 150 2.88 -10.69 -11.28
CA GLY A 150 3.12 -9.29 -11.58
C GLY A 150 4.25 -9.00 -12.57
N MET A 151 4.25 -7.78 -13.09
CA MET A 151 5.28 -7.22 -13.97
C MET A 151 5.29 -5.69 -13.90
N PHE A 152 6.35 -5.03 -14.39
CA PHE A 152 6.46 -3.58 -14.46
C PHE A 152 6.59 -3.06 -15.89
N PHE A 153 5.75 -2.11 -16.28
CA PHE A 153 6.01 -1.29 -17.47
C PHE A 153 7.03 -0.21 -17.10
N ARG A 154 7.96 0.07 -18.01
CA ARG A 154 8.85 1.23 -17.91
C ARG A 154 8.05 2.53 -18.14
N LEU A 155 8.59 3.64 -17.64
CA LEU A 155 8.04 4.96 -17.94
C LEU A 155 7.94 5.16 -19.45
N GLY A 156 6.77 5.60 -19.91
CA GLY A 156 6.49 5.87 -21.32
C GLY A 156 6.71 4.68 -22.26
N GLU A 157 6.66 3.43 -21.78
CA GLU A 157 7.01 2.25 -22.57
C GLU A 157 6.15 2.09 -23.84
N THR A 158 4.88 2.52 -23.77
CA THR A 158 3.99 2.56 -24.92
C THR A 158 3.20 3.89 -24.92
N PRO A 159 2.61 4.30 -26.07
CA PRO A 159 1.76 5.48 -26.11
C PRO A 159 0.59 5.43 -25.12
N LEU A 160 0.07 4.23 -24.81
CA LEU A 160 -0.96 4.04 -23.78
C LEU A 160 -0.42 4.37 -22.39
N ILE A 161 0.74 3.80 -22.03
CA ILE A 161 1.39 4.06 -20.74
C ILE A 161 1.70 5.55 -20.59
N SER A 162 2.28 6.18 -21.62
CA SER A 162 2.56 7.62 -21.60
C SER A 162 1.31 8.46 -21.34
N ARG A 163 0.18 8.16 -21.98
CA ARG A 163 -1.08 8.90 -21.76
C ARG A 163 -1.61 8.73 -20.34
N ILE A 164 -1.57 7.51 -19.80
CA ILE A 164 -1.99 7.24 -18.43
C ILE A 164 -1.09 7.96 -17.44
N GLU A 165 0.23 7.94 -17.63
CA GLU A 165 1.18 8.62 -16.75
C GLU A 165 0.99 10.14 -16.74
N GLN A 166 0.71 10.75 -17.89
CA GLN A 166 0.36 12.17 -17.97
C GLN A 166 -0.95 12.48 -17.23
N ARG A 167 -1.95 11.59 -17.32
CA ARG A 167 -3.20 11.71 -16.55
C ARG A 167 -2.94 11.63 -15.04
N ILE A 168 -2.05 10.75 -14.60
CA ILE A 168 -1.64 10.62 -13.19
C ILE A 168 -0.89 11.88 -12.73
N ALA A 169 0.01 12.41 -13.55
CA ALA A 169 0.72 13.66 -13.25
C ALA A 169 -0.26 14.84 -13.08
N ALA A 170 -1.24 14.96 -13.99
CA ALA A 170 -2.30 15.96 -13.88
C ALA A 170 -3.18 15.79 -12.63
N LEU A 171 -3.41 14.54 -12.19
CA LEU A 171 -4.21 14.25 -10.99
C LEU A 171 -3.48 14.63 -9.70
N THR A 172 -2.21 14.25 -9.61
CA THR A 172 -1.43 14.28 -8.36
C THR A 172 -0.58 15.54 -8.20
N GLY A 173 -0.36 16.29 -9.29
CA GLY A 173 0.55 17.42 -9.35
C GLY A 173 2.04 17.04 -9.34
N PHE A 174 2.37 15.75 -9.31
CA PHE A 174 3.75 15.27 -9.42
C PHE A 174 4.16 15.10 -10.89
N PRO A 175 5.43 15.41 -11.24
CA PRO A 175 5.95 15.09 -12.57
C PRO A 175 5.89 13.59 -12.87
N VAL A 176 5.78 13.22 -14.15
CA VAL A 176 5.72 11.80 -14.58
C VAL A 176 6.93 11.02 -14.07
N GLU A 177 8.11 11.64 -14.07
CA GLU A 177 9.37 11.06 -13.64
C GLU A 177 9.44 10.80 -12.13
N ASN A 178 8.54 11.35 -11.32
CA ASN A 178 8.40 10.98 -9.91
C ASN A 178 7.65 9.66 -9.72
N GLY A 179 6.97 9.16 -10.75
CA GLY A 179 6.32 7.87 -10.72
C GLY A 179 7.30 6.73 -10.92
N GLU A 180 7.15 5.64 -10.15
CA GLU A 180 7.79 4.35 -10.50
C GLU A 180 7.19 3.77 -11.79
N GLY A 181 7.79 2.70 -12.33
CA GLY A 181 7.16 1.95 -13.41
C GLY A 181 5.76 1.46 -13.03
N LEU A 182 4.84 1.39 -13.99
CA LEU A 182 3.47 0.95 -13.72
C LEU A 182 3.47 -0.56 -13.40
N GLN A 183 3.18 -0.91 -12.15
CA GLN A 183 3.13 -2.31 -11.72
C GLN A 183 1.78 -2.91 -12.11
N MET A 184 1.80 -4.03 -12.83
CA MET A 184 0.62 -4.83 -13.10
C MET A 184 0.59 -6.00 -12.14
N LEU A 185 -0.59 -6.29 -11.59
CA LEU A 185 -0.83 -7.40 -10.68
C LEU A 185 -2.06 -8.18 -11.11
N HIS A 186 -1.95 -9.50 -11.07
CA HIS A 186 -3.04 -10.44 -11.29
C HIS A 186 -3.18 -11.36 -10.07
N TYR A 187 -4.39 -11.42 -9.53
CA TYR A 187 -4.77 -12.29 -8.42
C TYR A 187 -5.82 -13.28 -8.92
N GLU A 188 -5.52 -14.57 -8.77
CA GLU A 188 -6.48 -15.65 -9.01
C GLU A 188 -7.41 -15.85 -7.80
N ALA A 189 -8.44 -16.68 -7.94
CA ALA A 189 -9.28 -17.09 -6.82
C ALA A 189 -8.43 -17.64 -5.66
N GLY A 190 -8.77 -17.25 -4.44
CA GLY A 190 -8.04 -17.54 -3.21
C GLY A 190 -6.82 -16.65 -2.96
N ALA A 191 -6.35 -15.88 -3.96
CA ALA A 191 -5.20 -15.02 -3.77
C ALA A 191 -5.52 -13.76 -2.96
N GLU A 192 -4.55 -13.31 -2.16
CA GLU A 192 -4.67 -12.12 -1.32
C GLU A 192 -3.35 -11.33 -1.26
N SER A 193 -3.39 -10.21 -0.53
CA SER A 193 -2.19 -9.49 -0.12
C SER A 193 -2.31 -9.13 1.35
N THR A 194 -1.34 -9.56 2.17
CA THR A 194 -1.32 -9.24 3.60
C THR A 194 -1.20 -7.74 3.86
N PRO A 195 -1.68 -7.26 5.03
CA PRO A 195 -1.53 -5.86 5.42
C PRO A 195 -0.09 -5.33 5.30
N HIS A 196 0.08 -4.23 4.57
CA HIS A 196 1.37 -3.58 4.34
C HIS A 196 1.20 -2.07 4.12
N VAL A 197 2.33 -1.35 4.15
CA VAL A 197 2.42 0.05 3.75
C VAL A 197 3.25 0.17 2.48
N ASP A 198 2.94 1.19 1.68
CA ASP A 198 3.68 1.44 0.44
C ASP A 198 4.91 2.32 0.63
N TYR A 199 4.95 3.16 1.68
CA TYR A 199 6.14 3.94 1.97
C TYR A 199 7.32 3.05 2.34
N LEU A 200 8.52 3.53 2.01
CA LEU A 200 9.76 2.87 2.37
C LEU A 200 10.06 3.13 3.84
N VAL A 201 10.13 2.11 4.67
CA VAL A 201 10.23 2.31 6.12
C VAL A 201 11.59 2.93 6.48
N PRO A 202 11.60 4.15 7.08
CA PRO A 202 12.84 4.76 7.52
C PRO A 202 13.51 3.89 8.59
N GLY A 203 14.78 3.52 8.38
CA GLY A 203 15.52 2.64 9.28
C GLY A 203 15.63 1.19 8.82
N ASN A 204 14.85 0.76 7.83
CA ASN A 204 15.08 -0.52 7.16
C ASN A 204 16.29 -0.39 6.21
N PRO A 205 17.40 -1.13 6.42
CA PRO A 205 18.59 -1.06 5.56
C PRO A 205 18.30 -1.35 4.09
N ALA A 206 17.34 -2.25 3.80
CA ALA A 206 16.94 -2.59 2.43
C ALA A 206 16.26 -1.41 1.70
N ASN A 207 15.76 -0.41 2.42
CA ASN A 207 15.12 0.78 1.87
C ASN A 207 16.06 1.97 1.72
N ALA A 208 17.16 2.01 2.48
CA ALA A 208 18.07 3.16 2.55
C ALA A 208 18.60 3.58 1.17
N GLU A 209 19.08 2.63 0.37
CA GLU A 209 19.59 2.92 -0.99
C GLU A 209 18.51 3.47 -1.92
N SER A 210 17.28 2.93 -1.84
CA SER A 210 16.16 3.40 -2.67
C SER A 210 15.73 4.82 -2.28
N ILE A 211 15.68 5.11 -0.97
CA ILE A 211 15.35 6.45 -0.45
C ILE A 211 16.46 7.44 -0.83
N ALA A 212 17.74 7.07 -0.70
CA ALA A 212 18.87 7.92 -1.08
C ALA A 212 18.87 8.22 -2.58
N ARG A 213 18.48 7.25 -3.42
CA ARG A 213 18.45 7.41 -4.88
C ARG A 213 17.24 8.21 -5.38
N SER A 214 16.03 7.89 -4.92
CA SER A 214 14.76 8.40 -5.51
C SER A 214 13.83 9.08 -4.52
N GLY A 215 14.24 9.23 -3.26
CA GLY A 215 13.39 9.79 -2.22
C GLY A 215 12.35 8.80 -1.72
N GLN A 216 11.48 9.32 -0.85
CA GLN A 216 10.42 8.56 -0.20
C GLN A 216 9.21 8.41 -1.14
N ARG A 217 8.46 7.31 -1.03
CA ARG A 217 7.12 7.20 -1.64
C ARG A 217 6.13 8.01 -0.81
N VAL A 218 5.23 8.74 -1.44
CA VAL A 218 4.29 9.65 -0.77
C VAL A 218 2.82 9.44 -1.12
N GLY A 219 2.56 8.65 -2.16
CA GLY A 219 1.22 8.31 -2.56
C GLY A 219 1.19 7.12 -3.52
N THR A 220 0.03 6.49 -3.57
CA THR A 220 -0.24 5.34 -4.43
C THR A 220 -1.54 5.55 -5.17
N LEU A 221 -1.53 5.28 -6.47
CA LEU A 221 -2.73 5.14 -7.28
C LEU A 221 -2.94 3.67 -7.62
N LEU A 222 -4.03 3.09 -7.13
CA LEU A 222 -4.52 1.77 -7.51
C LEU A 222 -5.59 1.93 -8.59
N MET A 223 -5.40 1.32 -9.75
CA MET A 223 -6.36 1.32 -10.85
C MET A 223 -6.92 -0.08 -11.06
N TYR A 224 -8.23 -0.23 -10.94
CA TYR A 224 -8.92 -1.52 -11.09
C TYR A 224 -9.27 -1.76 -12.56
N LEU A 225 -8.80 -2.87 -13.12
CA LEU A 225 -8.84 -3.12 -14.58
C LEU A 225 -9.98 -4.06 -14.99
N ASN A 226 -10.58 -4.77 -14.05
CA ASN A 226 -11.75 -5.60 -14.24
C ASN A 226 -12.70 -5.47 -13.03
N ASP A 227 -13.93 -5.93 -13.24
CA ASP A 227 -14.88 -6.14 -12.15
C ASP A 227 -14.56 -7.51 -11.53
N VAL A 228 -14.53 -7.58 -10.20
CA VAL A 228 -14.29 -8.83 -9.46
C VAL A 228 -15.64 -9.38 -9.02
N GLU A 229 -15.87 -10.68 -9.19
CA GLU A 229 -17.16 -11.29 -8.90
C GLU A 229 -17.43 -11.35 -7.39
N SER A 230 -16.43 -11.73 -6.59
CA SER A 230 -16.53 -11.69 -5.12
C SER A 230 -15.18 -11.52 -4.42
N GLY A 231 -15.17 -10.77 -3.31
CA GLY A 231 -13.96 -10.43 -2.56
C GLY A 231 -13.06 -9.43 -3.30
N GLY A 232 -11.76 -9.45 -2.99
CA GLY A 232 -10.77 -8.58 -3.63
C GLY A 232 -10.88 -7.08 -3.31
N GLU A 233 -11.59 -6.70 -2.26
CA GLU A 233 -11.58 -5.33 -1.74
C GLU A 233 -10.17 -4.91 -1.32
N THR A 234 -9.84 -3.64 -1.54
CA THR A 234 -8.67 -3.01 -0.90
C THR A 234 -9.08 -2.54 0.48
N LEU A 235 -8.56 -3.18 1.53
CA LEU A 235 -8.91 -2.95 2.93
C LEU A 235 -7.96 -1.94 3.57
N PHE A 236 -8.48 -1.00 4.35
CA PHE A 236 -7.74 -0.05 5.19
C PHE A 236 -8.17 -0.25 6.66
N PRO A 237 -7.60 -1.25 7.37
CA PRO A 237 -8.11 -1.70 8.66
C PRO A 237 -8.00 -0.63 9.76
N GLN A 238 -7.00 0.25 9.72
CA GLN A 238 -6.84 1.31 10.74
C GLN A 238 -7.96 2.36 10.70
N VAL A 239 -8.67 2.47 9.59
CA VAL A 239 -9.75 3.46 9.39
C VAL A 239 -11.10 2.81 9.11
N GLY A 240 -11.18 1.47 9.15
CA GLY A 240 -12.41 0.71 8.93
C GLY A 240 -13.03 0.91 7.55
N CYS A 241 -12.20 1.14 6.52
CA CYS A 241 -12.66 1.40 5.15
C CYS A 241 -12.26 0.26 4.21
N SER A 242 -13.09 -0.04 3.22
CA SER A 242 -12.78 -0.94 2.12
C SER A 242 -13.19 -0.33 0.79
N VAL A 243 -12.39 -0.55 -0.25
CA VAL A 243 -12.67 -0.11 -1.61
C VAL A 243 -12.96 -1.33 -2.47
N VAL A 244 -14.19 -1.41 -2.98
CA VAL A 244 -14.61 -2.49 -3.87
C VAL A 244 -14.02 -2.25 -5.27
N PRO A 245 -13.33 -3.23 -5.87
CA PRO A 245 -12.75 -3.09 -7.19
C PRO A 245 -13.86 -3.00 -8.25
N ARG A 246 -13.80 -1.97 -9.09
CA ARG A 246 -14.69 -1.80 -10.24
C ARG A 246 -13.88 -1.31 -11.43
N ARG A 247 -14.07 -1.94 -12.59
CA ARG A 247 -13.29 -1.63 -13.78
C ARG A 247 -13.33 -0.16 -14.12
N GLY A 248 -12.15 0.41 -14.38
CA GLY A 248 -11.99 1.81 -14.76
C GLY A 248 -11.92 2.78 -13.58
N GLN A 249 -12.21 2.31 -12.36
CA GLN A 249 -12.04 3.12 -11.16
C GLN A 249 -10.59 3.17 -10.72
N ALA A 250 -10.23 4.27 -10.05
CA ALA A 250 -8.94 4.41 -9.42
C ALA A 250 -9.08 4.95 -8.00
N PHE A 251 -8.29 4.40 -7.08
CA PHE A 251 -8.20 4.85 -5.70
C PHE A 251 -6.82 5.43 -5.46
N TYR A 252 -6.75 6.73 -5.21
CA TYR A 252 -5.52 7.44 -4.88
C TYR A 252 -5.50 7.75 -3.39
N PHE A 253 -4.41 7.40 -2.70
CA PHE A 253 -4.20 7.75 -1.31
C PHE A 253 -2.78 8.25 -1.08
N GLU A 254 -2.66 9.28 -0.24
CA GLU A 254 -1.40 9.87 0.18
C GLU A 254 -1.06 9.52 1.62
N TYR A 255 0.23 9.35 1.84
CA TYR A 255 0.79 8.98 3.13
C TYR A 255 2.12 9.68 3.37
N GLY A 256 2.37 10.83 2.73
CA GLY A 256 3.54 11.67 3.01
C GLY A 256 3.12 13.12 3.25
N ASN A 257 3.47 13.68 4.40
CA ASN A 257 3.18 15.08 4.72
C ASN A 257 4.39 16.01 4.48
N GLY A 258 4.16 17.32 4.62
CA GLY A 258 5.19 18.35 4.43
C GLY A 258 6.36 18.27 5.43
N SER A 259 6.19 17.55 6.54
CA SER A 259 7.23 17.32 7.54
C SER A 259 8.08 16.07 7.25
N GLY A 260 7.88 15.42 6.11
CA GLY A 260 8.61 14.20 5.72
C GLY A 260 8.20 12.97 6.54
N ARG A 261 7.06 13.01 7.22
CA ARG A 261 6.49 11.87 7.96
C ARG A 261 5.51 11.10 7.07
N SER A 262 5.33 9.82 7.40
CA SER A 262 4.37 8.97 6.70
C SER A 262 3.17 8.59 7.56
N ASP A 263 1.98 8.48 6.94
CA ASP A 263 0.74 8.15 7.64
C ASP A 263 0.63 6.64 7.87
N PRO A 264 0.68 6.14 9.11
CA PRO A 264 0.44 4.72 9.37
C PRO A 264 -0.97 4.28 8.99
N ALA A 265 -1.95 5.20 8.93
CA ALA A 265 -3.33 4.89 8.53
C ALA A 265 -3.48 4.47 7.06
N SER A 266 -2.40 4.59 6.27
CA SER A 266 -2.32 4.06 4.91
C SER A 266 -2.03 2.56 4.84
N LEU A 267 -1.88 1.89 5.97
CA LEU A 267 -1.82 0.44 6.04
C LEU A 267 -3.03 -0.15 5.29
N HIS A 268 -2.74 -1.03 4.34
CA HIS A 268 -3.75 -1.63 3.51
C HIS A 268 -3.43 -3.06 3.09
N ALA A 269 -4.46 -3.78 2.67
CA ALA A 269 -4.41 -5.17 2.23
C ALA A 269 -5.34 -5.37 1.03
N SER A 270 -5.19 -6.49 0.33
CA SER A 270 -6.25 -6.99 -0.57
C SER A 270 -6.91 -8.17 0.12
N SER A 271 -8.24 -8.13 0.30
CA SER A 271 -8.97 -9.31 0.75
C SER A 271 -8.82 -10.48 -0.24
N PRO A 272 -9.00 -11.73 0.20
CA PRO A 272 -9.02 -12.89 -0.69
C PRO A 272 -10.01 -12.70 -1.85
N ILE A 273 -9.60 -13.10 -3.04
CA ILE A 273 -10.53 -13.23 -4.16
C ILE A 273 -11.40 -14.47 -3.91
N GLY A 274 -12.71 -14.30 -3.79
CA GLY A 274 -13.62 -15.44 -3.63
C GLY A 274 -13.85 -16.17 -4.96
N SER A 275 -14.21 -15.41 -6.00
CA SER A 275 -14.47 -15.93 -7.34
C SER A 275 -14.13 -14.91 -8.42
N GLY A 276 -13.85 -15.41 -9.63
CA GLY A 276 -13.25 -14.62 -10.71
C GLY A 276 -11.76 -14.38 -10.50
N ASP A 277 -11.26 -13.27 -11.04
CA ASP A 277 -9.89 -12.81 -10.89
C ASP A 277 -9.84 -11.29 -10.68
N LYS A 278 -8.71 -10.76 -10.20
CA LYS A 278 -8.51 -9.33 -10.00
C LYS A 278 -7.26 -8.85 -10.72
N TRP A 279 -7.43 -7.84 -11.57
CA TRP A 279 -6.36 -7.12 -12.25
C TRP A 279 -6.25 -5.70 -11.73
N VAL A 280 -5.05 -5.33 -11.29
CA VAL A 280 -4.75 -3.99 -10.79
C VAL A 280 -3.50 -3.44 -11.46
N ALA A 281 -3.54 -2.17 -11.82
CA ALA A 281 -2.34 -1.40 -12.14
C ALA A 281 -2.04 -0.44 -10.98
N THR A 282 -0.82 -0.51 -10.43
CA THR A 282 -0.36 0.30 -9.30
C THR A 282 0.71 1.27 -9.75
N LYS A 283 0.57 2.54 -9.36
CA LYS A 283 1.59 3.58 -9.54
C LYS A 283 1.99 4.14 -8.18
N TRP A 284 3.24 3.94 -7.79
CA TRP A 284 3.84 4.61 -6.63
C TRP A 284 4.46 5.94 -7.04
N ILE A 285 4.25 6.97 -6.23
CA ILE A 285 4.74 8.33 -6.44
C ILE A 285 5.85 8.64 -5.44
N ARG A 286 6.99 9.11 -5.94
CA ARG A 286 8.18 9.49 -5.16
C ARG A 286 8.28 10.99 -4.93
N THR A 287 8.99 11.40 -3.87
CA THR A 287 9.32 12.82 -3.63
C THR A 287 10.33 13.38 -4.63
N ARG A 288 11.13 12.52 -5.28
CA ARG A 288 12.10 12.92 -6.31
C ARG A 288 11.95 12.04 -7.55
N ARG A 289 12.63 12.42 -8.63
CA ARG A 289 12.73 11.60 -9.84
C ARG A 289 13.09 10.15 -9.47
N PHE A 290 12.28 9.21 -9.94
CA PHE A 290 12.53 7.80 -9.80
C PHE A 290 13.70 7.39 -10.70
N VAL A 291 14.64 6.66 -10.11
CA VAL A 291 15.78 6.06 -10.80
C VAL A 291 15.77 4.59 -10.39
N PRO A 292 15.55 3.65 -11.33
CA PRO A 292 15.56 2.23 -10.99
C PRO A 292 16.94 1.80 -10.48
N ARG A 293 16.98 0.72 -9.69
CA ARG A 293 18.25 0.08 -9.35
C ARG A 293 18.84 -0.47 -10.65
N ILE A 294 20.08 -0.11 -10.97
CA ILE A 294 20.84 -0.77 -12.02
C ILE A 294 21.51 -1.96 -11.33
N ASP A 295 20.96 -3.14 -11.49
CA ASP A 295 21.71 -4.34 -11.14
C ASP A 295 22.83 -4.47 -12.18
N ALA A 296 24.06 -4.69 -11.73
CA ALA A 296 25.16 -4.99 -12.64
C ALA A 296 24.71 -6.18 -13.50
N ALA A 297 24.73 -6.01 -14.83
CA ALA A 297 24.39 -7.07 -15.76
C ALA A 297 25.15 -8.34 -15.34
N GLU A 298 24.43 -9.46 -15.17
CA GLU A 298 25.11 -10.74 -15.12
C GLU A 298 25.96 -10.86 -16.41
N PRO A 299 27.26 -11.11 -16.30
CA PRO A 299 28.11 -11.22 -17.47
C PRO A 299 27.73 -12.51 -18.21
N GLY A 300 26.82 -12.44 -19.19
CA GLY A 300 26.47 -13.65 -19.93
C GLY A 300 25.28 -13.68 -20.88
N MET A 301 24.45 -12.63 -21.01
CA MET A 301 23.32 -12.68 -21.94
C MET A 301 23.59 -11.79 -23.17
N LYS A 302 24.19 -12.42 -24.19
CA LYS A 302 24.24 -11.93 -25.57
C LYS A 302 22.93 -12.24 -26.28
#